data_AF-A0A9X7SPL0-F1
#
_entry.id   AF-A0A9X7SPL0-F1
#
_cell.length_a   1.000
_cell.length_b   1.000
_cell.length_c   1.000
_cell.angle_alpha   90.00
_cell.angle_beta   90.00
_cell.angle_gamma   90.00
#
_symmetry.space_group_name_H-M   'P 1'
#
loop_
_entity.id
_entity.type
_entity.pdbx_description
1 polymer ?
#
loop_
_entity_poly.entity_id
_entity_poly.type
_entity_poly.pdbx_seq_one_letter_code
_entity_poly.pdbx_strand_id
1 'polypeptide(L)' 'MPPHKGQKQQRYDEGTKREAVRLRVEEQWSYPMIMESTVYRQGKSR' A
#
# COMPACT_ATOMS: atom_id res chain seq x y z
N MET A 1 23.28 -5.59 -3.57
CA MET A 1 22.53 -6.85 -3.37
C MET A 1 21.60 -7.03 -4.56
N PRO A 2 21.63 -8.17 -5.28
CA PRO A 2 20.69 -8.39 -6.37
C PRO A 2 19.29 -8.64 -5.81
N PRO A 3 18.22 -8.18 -6.49
CA PRO A 3 16.86 -8.50 -6.08
C PRO A 3 16.67 -10.02 -6.10
N HIS A 4 16.20 -10.59 -4.99
CA HIS A 4 15.91 -12.02 -4.89
C HIS A 4 14.84 -12.37 -5.93
N LYS A 5 15.20 -13.26 -6.87
CA LYS A 5 14.27 -13.83 -7.86
C LYS A 5 13.10 -14.46 -7.10
N GLY A 6 11.93 -13.83 -7.15
CA GLY A 6 10.72 -14.29 -6.43
C GLY A 6 10.05 -13.25 -5.53
N GLN A 7 10.64 -12.07 -5.30
CA GLN A 7 9.91 -10.97 -4.66
C GLN A 7 8.83 -10.45 -5.60
N LYS A 8 7.59 -10.90 -5.39
CA LYS A 8 6.41 -10.28 -6.00
C LYS A 8 6.32 -8.86 -5.45
N GLN A 9 6.81 -7.88 -6.21
CA GLN A 9 6.47 -6.48 -5.95
C GLN A 9 4.95 -6.40 -5.97
N GLN A 10 4.34 -6.12 -4.82
CA GLN A 10 2.91 -5.88 -4.74
C GLN A 10 2.61 -4.66 -5.60
N ARG A 11 2.00 -4.91 -6.76
CA ARG A 11 1.58 -3.83 -7.65
C ARG A 11 0.28 -3.30 -7.10
N TYR A 12 0.36 -2.17 -6.41
CA TYR A 12 -0.83 -1.43 -5.99
C TYR A 12 -1.46 -0.75 -7.20
N ASP A 13 -2.79 -0.84 -7.27
CA ASP A 13 -3.58 -0.11 -8.26
C ASP A 13 -3.43 1.40 -8.06
N GLU A 14 -3.67 2.18 -9.11
CA GLU A 14 -3.55 3.63 -9.04
C GLU A 14 -4.49 4.24 -7.98
N GLY A 15 -5.68 3.67 -7.81
CA GLY A 15 -6.62 4.07 -6.75
C GLY A 15 -6.04 3.91 -5.35
N THR A 16 -5.39 2.77 -5.08
CA THR A 16 -4.73 2.52 -3.78
C THR A 16 -3.58 3.48 -3.55
N LYS A 17 -2.81 3.83 -4.59
CA LYS A 17 -1.73 4.83 -4.48
C LYS A 17 -2.28 6.22 -4.17
N ARG A 18 -3.36 6.64 -4.85
CA ARG A 18 -4.00 7.95 -4.60
C ARG A 18 -4.53 8.05 -3.18
N GLU A 19 -5.16 7.00 -2.67
CA GLU A 19 -5.67 6.95 -1.31
C GLU A 19 -4.54 6.97 -0.26
N ALA A 20 -3.45 6.25 -0.50
CA ALA A 20 -2.26 6.30 0.37
C ALA A 20 -1.68 7.72 0.46
N VAL A 21 -1.62 8.45 -0.66
CA VAL A 21 -1.18 9.85 -0.68
C VAL A 21 -2.18 10.74 0.08
N ARG A 22 -3.49 10.53 -0.11
CA ARG A 22 -4.53 11.26 0.60
C ARG A 22 -4.42 11.08 2.12
N LEU A 23 -4.31 9.84 2.60
CA LEU A 23 -4.14 9.53 4.03
C LEU A 23 -2.85 10.13 4.60
N ARG A 24 -1.78 10.18 3.80
CA ARG A 24 -0.52 10.80 4.23
C ARG A 24 -0.63 12.32 4.38
N VAL A 25 -1.33 12.99 3.47
CA VAL A 25 -1.38 14.45 3.40
C VAL A 25 -2.50 15.04 4.24
N GLU A 26 -3.72 14.53 4.10
CA GLU A 26 -4.90 15.07 4.79
C GLU A 26 -4.95 14.62 6.25
N GLU A 27 -4.72 13.33 6.49
CA GLU A 27 -4.88 12.74 7.82
C GLU A 27 -3.55 12.62 8.58
N GLN A 28 -2.43 12.98 7.94
CA GLN A 28 -1.07 12.82 8.47
C GLN A 28 -0.74 11.40 8.97
N TRP A 29 -1.35 10.39 8.35
CA TRP A 29 -1.13 9.01 8.77
C TRP A 29 0.34 8.60 8.59
N SER A 30 0.81 7.79 9.53
CA SER A 30 2.12 7.18 9.44
C SER A 30 2.13 6.09 8.35
N TYR A 31 3.29 5.85 7.74
CA TYR A 31 3.46 4.79 6.73
C TYR A 31 2.93 3.41 7.19
N PRO A 32 3.19 2.91 8.42
CA PRO A 32 2.64 1.63 8.86
C PRO A 32 1.11 1.63 8.91
N MET A 33 0.46 2.73 9.30
CA MET A 33 -1.01 2.84 9.30
C MET A 33 -1.59 2.79 7.88
N ILE A 34 -0.93 3.45 6.93
CA ILE A 34 -1.34 3.43 5.51
C ILE A 34 -1.13 2.04 4.92
N MET A 35 -0.03 1.36 5.26
CA MET A 35 0.20 -0.01 4.81
C MET A 35 -0.84 -0.97 5.37
N GLU A 36 -1.18 -0.84 6.65
CA GLU A 36 -2.24 -1.65 7.27
C GLU A 36 -3.59 -1.43 6.57
N SER A 37 -3.98 -0.18 6.30
CA SER A 37 -5.26 0.12 5.63
C SER A 37 -5.31 -0.34 4.18
N THR A 38 -4.22 -0.16 3.42
CA THR A 38 -4.14 -0.55 2.01
C THR A 38 -4.02 -2.06 1.83
N VAL A 39 -3.29 -2.76 2.71
CA VAL A 39 -3.19 -4.22 2.73
C VAL A 39 -4.52 -4.86 3.17
N TYR A 40 -5.22 -4.28 4.16
CA TYR A 40 -6.55 -4.76 4.55
C TYR A 40 -7.56 -4.65 3.41
N ARG A 41 -7.49 -3.59 2.60
CA ARG A 41 -8.40 -3.37 1.47
C ARG A 41 -8.17 -4.36 0.33
N GLN A 42 -6.91 -4.68 0.03
CA GLN A 42 -6.54 -5.69 -0.98
C GLN A 42 -6.84 -7.13 -0.49
N GLY A 43 -6.75 -7.39 0.82
CA GLY A 43 -7.06 -8.69 1.42
C GLY A 43 -8.55 -9.02 1.55
N LYS A 44 -9.45 -8.03 1.40
CA LYS A 44 -10.91 -8.21 1.51
C LYS A 44 -11.63 -8.43 0.18
N SER A 45 -10.88 -8.52 -0.93
CA SER A 45 -11.41 -9.01 -2.22
C SER A 45 -11.11 -10.51 -2.34
N ARG A 46 -11.78 -11.31 -1.51
CA ARG A 46 -11.93 -12.76 -1.64
C ARG A 46 -13.35 -13.13 -1.22
#